data_AF-A0A536Z9Y5-F1
#
_entry.id   AF-A0A536Z9Y5-F1
#
_cell.length_a   1.000
_cell.length_b   1.000
_cell.length_c   1.000
_cell.angle_alpha   90.00
_cell.angle_beta   90.00
_cell.angle_gamma   90.00
#
_symmetry.space_group_name_H-M   'P 1'
#
loop_
_entity.id
_entity.type
_entity.pdbx_description
1 polymer ?
#
loop_
_entity_poly.entity_id
_entity_poly.type
_entity_poly.pdbx_seq_one_letter_code
_entity_poly.pdbx_strand_id
1 'polypeptide(L)'
;MRKVTDVGVWAPSVAFRQRRDGTLNLGGGGWADHDVTLDSLRHARLFMPNYLKNRSLFQFHVGSPLVADAIARLPGSYGRRHPFAAKWALEPAPNPSKVKWTFDEFRRLFPTVGDMRITETWAGYIDATPDAIPVIGPVDRPRGFVFATGFSGHGFGLGPIAGRLAAELAADGKTSLDIRGFRFSRFAEGAIGEPRSVL
;
A
#
# COMPACT_ATOMS: atom_id res chain seq x y z
N MET A 1 19.70 18.43 17.10
CA MET A 1 20.01 18.41 15.65
C MET A 1 19.58 19.74 15.04
N ARG A 2 20.31 20.29 14.06
CA ARG A 2 19.89 21.52 13.36
C ARG A 2 18.62 21.23 12.56
N LYS A 3 17.75 22.24 12.42
CA LYS A 3 16.51 22.13 11.65
C LYS A 3 16.83 21.98 10.16
N VAL A 4 16.32 20.91 9.53
CA VAL A 4 16.50 20.57 8.11
C VAL A 4 15.29 21.03 7.30
N THR A 5 14.06 20.78 7.80
CA THR A 5 12.81 21.18 7.11
C THR A 5 11.65 21.35 8.10
N ASP A 6 10.69 22.21 7.76
CA ASP A 6 9.40 22.35 8.43
C ASP A 6 8.29 21.46 7.85
N VAL A 7 8.51 20.95 6.64
CA VAL A 7 7.50 20.24 5.84
C VAL A 7 8.03 18.89 5.40
N GLY A 8 7.13 18.01 4.95
CA GLY A 8 7.54 16.81 4.23
C GLY A 8 8.16 17.20 2.90
N VAL A 9 9.32 16.64 2.58
CA VAL A 9 10.05 16.92 1.34
C VAL A 9 10.21 15.62 0.57
N TRP A 10 9.87 15.65 -0.73
CA TRP A 10 10.29 14.63 -1.69
C TRP A 10 11.52 15.15 -2.42
N ALA A 11 12.70 14.65 -2.06
CA ALA A 11 13.93 14.86 -2.83
C ALA A 11 13.96 13.88 -4.02
N PRO A 12 14.95 13.95 -4.93
CA PRO A 12 14.96 13.11 -6.15
C PRO A 12 14.74 11.60 -5.93
N SER A 13 15.12 11.09 -4.75
CA SER A 13 15.19 9.67 -4.43
C SER A 13 14.69 9.31 -3.01
N VAL A 14 14.53 10.32 -2.14
CA VAL A 14 14.21 10.12 -0.72
C VAL A 14 13.18 11.15 -0.26
N ALA A 15 12.09 10.66 0.32
CA ALA A 15 11.17 11.44 1.13
C ALA A 15 11.72 11.59 2.56
N PHE A 16 11.56 12.76 3.14
CA PHE A 16 11.85 12.94 4.56
C PHE A 16 10.97 13.98 5.24
N ARG A 17 10.81 13.83 6.55
CA ARG A 17 10.15 14.82 7.41
C ARG A 17 10.86 14.87 8.76
N GLN A 18 11.19 16.08 9.20
CA GLN A 18 11.72 16.29 10.54
C GLN A 18 10.58 16.37 11.57
N ARG A 19 10.76 15.65 12.67
CA ARG A 19 9.89 15.68 13.85
C ARG A 19 10.32 16.81 14.79
N ARG A 20 9.41 17.20 15.69
CA ARG A 20 9.64 18.31 16.65
C ARG A 20 10.79 18.05 17.62
N ASP A 21 11.08 16.78 17.91
CA ASP A 21 12.21 16.33 18.73
C ASP A 21 13.56 16.34 17.98
N GLY A 22 13.56 16.72 16.70
CA GLY A 22 14.73 16.77 15.84
C GLY A 22 15.03 15.46 15.11
N THR A 23 14.31 14.36 15.38
CA THR A 23 14.44 13.10 14.63
C THR A 23 13.88 13.22 13.21
N LEU A 24 14.27 12.31 12.31
CA LEU A 24 13.87 12.30 10.91
C LEU A 24 13.17 10.99 10.56
N ASN A 25 12.01 11.10 9.92
CA ASN A 25 11.43 9.98 9.18
C ASN A 25 11.96 10.04 7.77
N LEU A 26 12.50 8.92 7.27
CA LEU A 26 13.00 8.76 5.91
C LEU A 26 12.17 7.69 5.18
N GLY A 27 11.93 7.89 3.90
CA GLY A 27 11.30 6.91 3.01
C GLY A 27 11.97 6.95 1.65
N GLY A 28 12.49 5.83 1.18
CA GLY A 28 13.08 5.74 -0.16
C GLY A 28 12.02 5.48 -1.22
N GLY A 29 12.25 6.03 -2.42
CA GLY A 29 11.33 5.94 -3.56
C GLY A 29 11.88 5.17 -4.74
N GLY A 30 11.00 4.79 -5.67
CA GLY A 30 11.40 4.19 -6.95
C GLY A 30 11.51 2.67 -6.94
N TRP A 31 10.95 2.01 -5.92
CA TRP A 31 10.81 0.56 -5.89
C TRP A 31 9.53 0.13 -5.16
N ALA A 32 9.09 -1.09 -5.44
CA ALA A 32 8.07 -1.83 -4.70
C ALA A 32 8.55 -3.28 -4.54
N ASP A 33 8.66 -3.72 -3.29
CA ASP A 33 8.83 -5.14 -2.99
C ASP A 33 7.48 -5.84 -3.09
N HIS A 34 7.43 -6.97 -3.79
CA HIS A 34 6.25 -7.81 -3.91
C HIS A 34 6.56 -9.23 -3.49
N ASP A 35 6.03 -9.64 -2.34
CA ASP A 35 6.05 -11.03 -1.93
C ASP A 35 5.06 -11.83 -2.80
N VAL A 36 5.59 -12.80 -3.56
CA VAL A 36 4.77 -13.64 -4.42
C VAL A 36 3.90 -14.55 -3.55
N THR A 37 2.60 -14.58 -3.85
CA THR A 37 1.61 -15.47 -3.25
C THR A 37 0.83 -16.16 -4.37
N LEU A 38 -0.03 -17.14 -4.04
CA LEU A 38 -0.86 -17.75 -5.07
C LEU A 38 -1.92 -16.78 -5.61
N ASP A 39 -2.31 -15.76 -4.84
CA ASP A 39 -3.17 -14.69 -5.34
C ASP A 39 -2.44 -13.77 -6.33
N SER A 40 -1.11 -13.62 -6.23
CA SER A 40 -0.32 -12.91 -7.24
C SER A 40 -0.49 -13.56 -8.62
N LEU A 41 -0.51 -14.89 -8.67
CA LEU A 41 -0.71 -15.65 -9.90
C LEU A 41 -2.17 -15.62 -10.35
N ARG A 42 -3.11 -15.81 -9.41
CA ARG A 42 -4.55 -15.81 -9.68
C ARG A 42 -5.02 -14.51 -10.33
N HIS A 43 -4.51 -13.38 -9.87
CA HIS A 43 -4.93 -12.05 -10.34
C HIS A 43 -3.95 -11.45 -11.35
N ALA A 44 -2.92 -12.18 -11.78
CA ALA A 44 -1.86 -11.67 -12.65
C ALA A 44 -2.41 -10.95 -13.89
N ARG A 45 -3.47 -11.47 -14.52
CA ARG A 45 -4.09 -10.85 -15.72
C ARG A 45 -4.61 -9.44 -15.48
N LEU A 46 -5.14 -9.15 -14.29
CA LEU A 46 -5.64 -7.82 -13.94
C LEU A 46 -4.49 -6.82 -13.74
N PHE A 47 -3.39 -7.25 -13.15
CA PHE A 47 -2.26 -6.38 -12.78
C PHE A 47 -1.14 -6.33 -13.84
N MET A 48 -1.10 -7.28 -14.78
CA MET A 48 -0.04 -7.41 -15.79
C MET A 48 0.14 -6.14 -16.64
N PRO A 49 -0.92 -5.47 -17.13
CA PRO A 49 -0.75 -4.26 -17.93
C PRO A 49 0.00 -3.16 -17.17
N ASN A 50 -0.33 -2.97 -15.89
CA ASN A 50 0.33 -1.98 -15.05
C ASN A 50 1.77 -2.39 -14.71
N TYR A 51 1.98 -3.67 -14.38
CA TYR A 51 3.32 -4.20 -14.14
C TYR A 51 4.25 -3.99 -15.34
N LEU A 52 3.81 -4.31 -16.57
CA LEU A 52 4.64 -4.16 -17.77
C LEU A 52 5.08 -2.70 -17.99
N LYS A 53 4.20 -1.73 -17.70
CA LYS A 53 4.52 -0.29 -17.78
C LYS A 53 5.54 0.14 -16.73
N ASN A 54 5.52 -0.50 -15.56
CA ASN A 54 6.27 -0.09 -14.37
C ASN A 54 7.32 -1.13 -13.91
N ARG A 55 7.73 -2.04 -14.80
CA ARG A 55 8.52 -3.23 -14.46
C ARG A 55 9.83 -2.93 -13.70
N SER A 56 10.43 -1.77 -13.91
CA SER A 56 11.65 -1.35 -13.24
C SER A 56 11.46 -1.01 -11.77
N LEU A 57 10.23 -0.73 -11.34
CA LEU A 57 9.91 -0.45 -9.94
C LEU A 57 9.76 -1.75 -9.12
N PHE A 58 9.33 -2.84 -9.74
CA PHE A 58 8.95 -4.05 -9.00
C PHE A 58 10.12 -5.00 -8.77
N GLN A 59 10.27 -5.44 -7.53
CA GLN A 59 11.15 -6.54 -7.14
C GLN A 59 10.32 -7.65 -6.51
N PHE A 60 10.35 -8.83 -7.12
CA PHE A 60 9.57 -9.97 -6.65
C PHE A 60 10.39 -10.87 -5.72
N HIS A 61 9.76 -11.30 -4.63
CA HIS A 61 10.37 -12.20 -3.65
C HIS A 61 9.55 -13.48 -3.54
N VAL A 62 10.21 -14.63 -3.68
CA VAL A 62 9.61 -15.93 -3.44
C VAL A 62 10.19 -16.46 -2.13
N GLY A 63 9.33 -16.70 -1.15
CA GLY A 63 9.80 -17.08 0.18
C GLY A 63 8.68 -17.57 1.10
N SER A 64 8.87 -17.37 2.41
CA SER A 64 7.91 -17.80 3.43
C SER A 64 6.48 -17.29 3.21
N PRO A 65 6.21 -16.09 2.64
CA PRO A 65 4.84 -15.67 2.36
C PRO A 65 4.12 -16.59 1.36
N LEU A 66 4.82 -17.08 0.33
CA LEU A 66 4.24 -18.02 -0.64
C LEU A 66 3.89 -19.35 0.02
N VAL A 67 4.80 -19.87 0.84
CA VAL A 67 4.62 -21.14 1.55
C VAL A 67 3.45 -21.03 2.54
N ALA A 68 3.41 -19.94 3.32
CA ALA A 68 2.33 -19.66 4.25
C ALA A 68 0.97 -19.55 3.52
N ASP A 69 0.92 -18.86 2.38
CA ASP A 69 -0.29 -18.75 1.56
C ASP A 69 -0.73 -20.11 0.98
N ALA A 70 0.21 -20.96 0.56
CA ALA A 70 -0.09 -22.31 0.09
C ALA A 70 -0.67 -23.19 1.21
N ILE A 71 -0.04 -23.21 2.38
CA ILE A 71 -0.52 -23.95 3.56
C ILE A 71 -1.90 -23.44 3.99
N ALA A 72 -2.10 -22.13 4.01
CA ALA A 72 -3.38 -21.50 4.37
C ALA A 72 -4.53 -21.89 3.44
N ARG A 73 -4.26 -22.41 2.23
CA ARG A 73 -5.30 -22.87 1.28
C ARG A 73 -5.58 -24.37 1.32
N LEU A 74 -4.75 -25.15 2.00
CA LEU A 74 -4.94 -26.60 2.12
C LEU A 74 -6.30 -26.93 2.76
N PRO A 75 -6.99 -28.01 2.33
CA PRO A 75 -8.21 -28.47 2.97
C PRO A 75 -8.03 -28.65 4.48
N GLY A 76 -8.95 -28.12 5.28
CA GLY A 76 -8.92 -28.26 6.74
C GLY A 76 -7.96 -27.30 7.48
N SER A 77 -7.15 -26.52 6.77
CA SER A 77 -6.27 -25.52 7.41
C SER A 77 -7.07 -24.40 8.10
N TYR A 78 -6.45 -23.75 9.09
CA TYR A 78 -7.04 -22.59 9.77
C TYR A 78 -7.32 -21.46 8.78
N GLY A 79 -6.40 -21.18 7.86
CA GLY A 79 -6.55 -20.14 6.84
C GLY A 79 -7.77 -20.32 5.94
N ARG A 80 -8.10 -21.57 5.59
CA ARG A 80 -9.27 -21.86 4.77
C ARG A 80 -10.58 -21.76 5.56
N ARG A 81 -10.56 -22.10 6.85
CA ARG A 81 -11.73 -22.01 7.75
C ARG A 81 -12.02 -20.58 8.20
N HIS A 82 -10.98 -19.76 8.36
CA HIS A 82 -11.04 -18.41 8.90
C HIS A 82 -10.22 -17.42 8.04
N PRO A 83 -10.64 -17.15 6.79
CA PRO A 83 -9.83 -16.40 5.82
C PRO A 83 -9.48 -14.97 6.26
N PHE A 84 -10.35 -14.32 7.04
CA PHE A 84 -10.11 -12.96 7.56
C PHE A 84 -9.23 -12.95 8.81
N ALA A 85 -9.37 -13.94 9.69
CA ALA A 85 -8.59 -14.00 10.93
C ALA A 85 -7.16 -14.51 10.69
N ALA A 86 -6.97 -15.37 9.69
CA ALA A 86 -5.66 -15.95 9.38
C ALA A 86 -4.68 -14.96 8.72
N LYS A 87 -5.17 -13.83 8.22
CA LYS A 87 -4.37 -12.77 7.59
C LYS A 87 -4.66 -11.41 8.25
N TRP A 88 -4.54 -11.38 9.58
CA TRP A 88 -4.66 -10.14 10.36
C TRP A 88 -3.25 -9.63 10.72
N ALA A 89 -3.04 -8.31 10.61
CA ALA A 89 -1.86 -7.59 11.11
C ALA A 89 -0.56 -8.08 10.47
N LEU A 90 -0.57 -8.19 9.14
CA LEU A 90 0.61 -8.53 8.36
C LEU A 90 1.57 -7.34 8.33
N GLU A 91 2.66 -7.44 9.09
CA GLU A 91 3.77 -6.49 9.07
C GLU A 91 4.99 -7.18 8.44
N PRO A 92 5.36 -6.83 7.21
CA PRO A 92 6.54 -7.41 6.57
C PRO A 92 7.81 -6.92 7.29
N ALA A 93 8.84 -7.76 7.27
CA ALA A 93 10.16 -7.33 7.72
C ALA A 93 10.70 -6.21 6.80
N PRO A 94 11.32 -5.15 7.35
CA PRO A 94 11.97 -4.13 6.53
C PRO A 94 13.08 -4.74 5.67
N ASN A 95 13.16 -4.33 4.41
CA ASN A 95 14.24 -4.75 3.51
C ASN A 95 15.56 -4.02 3.90
N PRO A 96 16.57 -4.72 4.46
CA PRO A 96 17.75 -4.06 5.03
C PRO A 96 18.58 -3.32 3.97
N SER A 97 18.65 -3.84 2.75
CA SER A 97 19.37 -3.22 1.64
C SER A 97 18.74 -1.87 1.25
N LYS A 98 17.41 -1.78 1.25
CA LYS A 98 16.67 -0.55 0.92
C LYS A 98 16.69 0.46 2.06
N VAL A 99 16.64 -0.01 3.30
CA VAL A 99 16.87 0.83 4.48
C VAL A 99 18.25 1.48 4.39
N LYS A 100 19.30 0.67 4.16
CA LYS A 100 20.68 1.17 4.02
C LYS A 100 20.80 2.15 2.87
N TRP A 101 20.27 1.80 1.70
CA TRP A 101 20.29 2.68 0.53
C TRP A 101 19.62 4.03 0.81
N THR A 102 18.43 4.02 1.42
CA THR A 102 17.67 5.24 1.74
C THR A 102 18.44 6.14 2.70
N PHE A 103 19.07 5.53 3.71
CA PHE A 103 19.87 6.26 4.68
C PHE A 103 21.14 6.86 4.05
N ASP A 104 21.87 6.09 3.25
CA ASP A 104 23.07 6.54 2.56
C ASP A 104 22.75 7.66 1.55
N GLU A 105 21.65 7.53 0.82
CA GLU A 105 21.20 8.52 -0.15
C GLU A 105 20.77 9.83 0.53
N PHE A 106 20.07 9.76 1.66
CA PHE A 106 19.77 10.94 2.46
C PHE A 106 21.07 11.66 2.90
N ARG A 107 22.05 10.92 3.41
CA ARG A 107 23.35 11.51 3.82
C ARG A 107 24.10 12.12 2.63
N ARG A 108 24.00 11.52 1.45
CA ARG A 108 24.58 12.06 0.22
C ARG A 108 23.93 13.38 -0.20
N LEU A 109 22.60 13.48 -0.09
CA LEU A 109 21.84 14.69 -0.41
C LEU A 109 22.04 15.81 0.64
N PHE A 110 22.26 15.45 1.90
CA PHE A 110 22.39 16.39 3.02
C PHE A 110 23.68 16.17 3.83
N PRO A 111 24.87 16.41 3.23
CA PRO A 111 26.15 16.10 3.87
C PRO A 111 26.43 16.90 5.15
N THR A 112 25.70 18.00 5.38
CA THR A 112 25.88 18.91 6.53
C THR A 112 25.02 18.55 7.75
N VAL A 113 24.19 17.50 7.67
CA VAL A 113 23.26 17.09 8.74
C VAL A 113 23.96 16.51 9.98
N GLY A 114 25.27 16.22 9.87
CA GLY A 114 26.09 15.65 10.94
C GLY A 114 25.89 14.16 11.10
N ASP A 115 26.34 13.61 12.23
CA ASP A 115 26.21 12.19 12.52
C ASP A 115 24.77 11.80 12.83
N MET A 116 24.29 10.81 12.09
CA MET A 116 22.97 10.22 12.24
C MET A 116 23.09 8.72 12.50
N ARG A 117 22.12 8.19 13.23
CA ARG A 117 21.94 6.76 13.48
C ARG A 117 20.49 6.38 13.23
N ILE A 118 20.28 5.22 12.64
CA ILE A 118 18.94 4.63 12.51
C ILE A 118 18.52 4.17 13.92
N THR A 119 17.37 4.63 14.38
CA THR A 119 16.80 4.25 15.68
C THR A 119 15.67 3.23 15.54
N GLU A 120 14.99 3.22 14.40
CA GLU A 120 13.86 2.34 14.11
C GLU A 120 13.75 2.12 12.59
N THR A 121 13.27 0.95 12.20
CA THR A 121 12.90 0.60 10.83
C THR A 121 11.56 -0.10 10.85
N TRP A 122 10.73 0.16 9.86
CA TRP A 122 9.44 -0.50 9.70
C TRP A 122 9.13 -0.69 8.21
N ALA A 123 8.22 -1.60 7.91
CA ALA A 123 7.65 -1.79 6.59
C ALA A 123 6.17 -2.14 6.72
N GLY A 124 5.42 -1.94 5.64
CA GLY A 124 3.99 -2.20 5.59
C GLY A 124 3.58 -2.62 4.19
N TYR A 125 2.52 -3.43 4.11
CA TYR A 125 1.91 -3.74 2.84
C TYR A 125 1.03 -2.59 2.35
N ILE A 126 1.08 -2.33 1.05
CA ILE A 126 0.15 -1.43 0.36
C ILE A 126 -0.87 -2.31 -0.36
N ASP A 127 -2.14 -2.10 -0.09
CA ASP A 127 -3.23 -2.69 -0.87
C ASP A 127 -3.40 -1.91 -2.18
N ALA A 128 -3.19 -2.60 -3.30
CA ALA A 128 -3.25 -2.01 -4.63
C ALA A 128 -4.43 -2.55 -5.43
N THR A 129 -5.08 -1.67 -6.18
CA THR A 129 -6.05 -2.04 -7.22
C THR A 129 -5.39 -2.03 -8.60
N PRO A 130 -5.92 -2.78 -9.58
CA PRO A 130 -5.37 -2.80 -10.95
C PRO A 130 -5.24 -1.43 -11.60
N ASP A 131 -6.15 -0.50 -11.27
CA ASP A 131 -6.22 0.86 -11.81
C ASP A 131 -5.65 1.93 -10.84
N ALA A 132 -5.11 1.51 -9.69
CA ALA A 132 -4.67 2.39 -8.59
C ALA A 132 -5.77 3.31 -8.02
N ILE A 133 -7.05 3.05 -8.34
CA ILE A 133 -8.20 3.79 -7.85
C ILE A 133 -8.78 3.04 -6.63
N PRO A 134 -9.13 3.71 -5.52
CA PRO A 134 -9.74 3.06 -4.38
C PRO A 134 -11.03 2.29 -4.70
N VAL A 135 -11.39 1.35 -3.84
CA VAL A 135 -12.72 0.75 -3.79
C VAL A 135 -13.47 1.35 -2.62
N ILE A 136 -14.51 2.12 -2.92
CA ILE A 136 -15.42 2.71 -1.95
C ILE A 136 -16.84 2.44 -2.44
N GLY A 137 -17.64 1.75 -1.64
CA GLY A 137 -19.01 1.43 -2.03
C GLY A 137 -19.58 0.18 -1.38
N PRO A 138 -20.89 -0.04 -1.52
CA PRO A 138 -21.53 -1.25 -1.05
C PRO A 138 -21.15 -2.46 -1.93
N VAL A 139 -21.38 -3.66 -1.39
CA VAL A 139 -21.43 -4.91 -2.15
C VAL A 139 -22.81 -5.54 -2.06
N ASP A 140 -23.20 -6.27 -3.10
CA ASP A 140 -24.51 -6.93 -3.13
C ASP A 140 -24.65 -8.02 -2.06
N ARG A 141 -23.54 -8.72 -1.76
CA ARG A 141 -23.50 -9.81 -0.77
C ARG A 141 -22.16 -9.83 -0.01
N PRO A 142 -22.19 -9.84 1.34
CA PRO A 142 -23.37 -9.71 2.20
C PRO A 142 -23.95 -8.28 2.19
N ARG A 143 -25.28 -8.15 2.33
CA ARG A 143 -25.95 -6.84 2.42
C ARG A 143 -25.47 -6.07 3.65
N GLY A 144 -25.31 -4.76 3.50
CA GLY A 144 -24.82 -3.87 4.57
C GLY A 144 -23.29 -3.83 4.70
N PHE A 145 -22.55 -4.60 3.90
CA PHE A 145 -21.10 -4.52 3.86
C PHE A 145 -20.63 -3.39 2.93
N VAL A 146 -19.69 -2.57 3.41
CA VAL A 146 -19.15 -1.41 2.70
C VAL A 146 -17.64 -1.58 2.57
N PHE A 147 -17.12 -1.45 1.35
CA PHE A 147 -15.69 -1.36 1.10
C PHE A 147 -15.20 0.08 1.28
N ALA A 148 -13.99 0.20 1.85
CA ALA A 148 -13.14 1.38 1.80
C ALA A 148 -11.68 0.88 1.86
N THR A 149 -11.14 0.48 0.71
CA THR A 149 -9.85 -0.23 0.58
C THR A 149 -9.21 0.06 -0.78
N GLY A 150 -8.03 -0.48 -1.05
CA GLY A 150 -7.36 -0.41 -2.34
C GLY A 150 -6.76 0.97 -2.62
N PHE A 151 -6.34 1.69 -1.58
CA PHE A 151 -5.90 3.08 -1.71
C PHE A 151 -4.56 3.23 -2.42
N SER A 152 -3.86 2.13 -2.72
CA SER A 152 -2.71 2.10 -3.62
C SER A 152 -1.64 3.14 -3.25
N GLY A 153 -1.36 3.29 -1.94
CA GLY A 153 -0.36 4.21 -1.38
C GLY A 153 -0.88 5.62 -1.05
N HIS A 154 -2.08 5.99 -1.49
CA HIS A 154 -2.63 7.36 -1.37
C HIS A 154 -3.63 7.52 -0.21
N GLY A 155 -3.75 6.49 0.64
CA GLY A 155 -4.79 6.41 1.67
C GLY A 155 -4.65 7.44 2.78
N PHE A 156 -3.44 7.93 3.08
CA PHE A 156 -3.24 8.90 4.15
C PHE A 156 -3.96 10.23 3.87
N GLY A 157 -3.83 10.76 2.65
CA GLY A 157 -4.51 11.99 2.24
C GLY A 157 -6.00 11.80 2.01
N LEU A 158 -6.41 10.64 1.49
CA LEU A 158 -7.81 10.33 1.17
C LEU A 158 -8.63 9.84 2.38
N GLY A 159 -7.97 9.42 3.46
CA GLY A 159 -8.60 8.81 4.63
C GLY A 159 -9.78 9.60 5.21
N PRO A 160 -9.69 10.93 5.42
CA PRO A 160 -10.80 11.71 5.97
C PRO A 160 -12.07 11.66 5.11
N ILE A 161 -11.95 11.84 3.79
CA ILE A 161 -13.11 11.83 2.90
C ILE A 161 -13.63 10.40 2.69
N ALA A 162 -12.73 9.41 2.55
CA ALA A 162 -13.12 8.02 2.39
C ALA A 162 -13.86 7.49 3.64
N GLY A 163 -13.39 7.83 4.84
CA GLY A 163 -14.04 7.48 6.10
C GLY A 163 -15.42 8.10 6.22
N ARG A 164 -15.57 9.38 5.85
CA ARG A 164 -16.88 10.05 5.80
C ARG A 164 -17.85 9.34 4.86
N LEU A 165 -17.42 9.07 3.61
CA LEU A 165 -18.27 8.41 2.61
C LEU A 165 -18.66 6.98 3.03
N ALA A 166 -17.74 6.25 3.65
CA ALA A 166 -18.04 4.92 4.19
C ALA A 166 -19.07 4.98 5.33
N ALA A 167 -18.97 5.99 6.21
CA ALA A 167 -19.94 6.21 7.28
C ALA A 167 -21.33 6.59 6.72
N GLU A 168 -21.39 7.47 5.72
CA GLU A 168 -22.64 7.84 5.03
C GLU A 168 -23.29 6.61 4.36
N LEU A 169 -22.51 5.75 3.71
CA LEU A 169 -23.02 4.48 3.16
C LEU A 169 -23.56 3.54 4.23
N ALA A 170 -22.87 3.42 5.36
CA ALA A 170 -23.26 2.53 6.44
C ALA A 170 -24.53 3.03 7.17
N ALA A 171 -24.69 4.34 7.33
CA ALA A 171 -25.83 4.95 8.02
C ALA A 171 -27.05 5.14 7.10
N ASP A 172 -26.84 5.69 5.90
CA ASP A 172 -27.91 6.21 5.04
C ASP A 172 -28.06 5.45 3.72
N GLY A 173 -27.13 4.55 3.40
CA GLY A 173 -27.12 3.83 2.11
C GLY A 173 -26.79 4.70 0.89
N LYS A 174 -26.40 5.96 1.10
CA LYS A 174 -26.06 6.94 0.06
C LYS A 174 -24.89 7.80 0.49
N THR A 175 -24.28 8.50 -0.46
CA THR A 175 -23.12 9.36 -0.22
C THR A 175 -23.41 10.80 -0.61
N SER A 176 -22.67 11.73 0.00
CA SER A 176 -22.68 13.15 -0.32
C SER A 176 -21.95 13.51 -1.62
N LEU A 177 -21.13 12.60 -2.16
CA LEU A 177 -20.39 12.74 -3.41
C LEU A 177 -20.67 11.56 -4.35
N ASP A 178 -20.58 11.78 -5.66
CA ASP A 178 -20.65 10.66 -6.61
C ASP A 178 -19.41 9.77 -6.48
N ILE A 179 -19.64 8.54 -6.03
CA ILE A 179 -18.62 7.50 -5.86
C ILE A 179 -18.68 6.40 -6.92
N ARG A 180 -19.46 6.58 -8.01
CA ARG A 180 -19.66 5.53 -9.01
C ARG A 180 -18.34 4.96 -9.52
N GLY A 181 -17.33 5.81 -9.74
CA GLY A 181 -15.99 5.40 -10.16
C GLY A 181 -15.25 4.47 -9.19
N PHE A 182 -15.60 4.48 -7.89
CA PHE A 182 -14.97 3.68 -6.85
C PHE A 182 -15.69 2.35 -6.58
N ARG A 183 -16.78 2.04 -7.27
CA ARG A 183 -17.52 0.78 -7.08
C ARG A 183 -16.64 -0.45 -7.33
N PHE A 184 -16.83 -1.51 -6.55
CA PHE A 184 -16.10 -2.76 -6.70
C PHE A 184 -16.44 -3.49 -8.01
N SER A 185 -17.71 -3.39 -8.46
CA SER A 185 -18.20 -4.08 -9.66
C SER A 185 -17.49 -3.66 -10.95
N ARG A 186 -16.77 -2.53 -10.96
CA ARG A 186 -16.04 -2.03 -12.15
C ARG A 186 -15.04 -3.03 -12.71
N PHE A 187 -14.46 -3.88 -11.85
CA PHE A 187 -13.52 -4.93 -12.28
C PHE A 187 -14.20 -6.04 -13.08
N ALA A 188 -15.45 -6.38 -12.74
CA ALA A 188 -16.25 -7.37 -13.48
C ALA A 188 -16.87 -6.77 -14.75
N GLU A 189 -17.19 -5.47 -14.72
CA GLU A 189 -17.72 -4.72 -15.86
C GLU A 189 -16.66 -4.40 -16.93
N GLY A 190 -15.37 -4.64 -16.65
CA GLY A 190 -14.26 -4.22 -17.52
C GLY A 190 -14.01 -2.71 -17.53
N ALA A 191 -14.64 -1.96 -16.63
CA ALA A 191 -14.49 -0.52 -16.47
C ALA A 191 -13.25 -0.17 -15.61
N ILE A 192 -12.13 -0.81 -15.91
CA ILE A 192 -10.85 -0.62 -15.22
C ILE A 192 -10.17 0.62 -15.80
N GLY A 193 -9.88 1.60 -14.94
CA GLY A 193 -9.20 2.82 -15.35
C GLY A 193 -7.74 2.60 -15.75
N GLU A 194 -7.19 3.56 -16.50
CA GLU A 194 -5.74 3.64 -16.71
C GLU A 194 -5.08 4.26 -15.46
N PRO A 195 -4.11 3.59 -14.82
CA PRO A 195 -3.37 4.15 -13.69
C PRO A 195 -2.64 5.42 -14.12
N ARG A 196 -2.95 6.56 -13.48
CA ARG A 196 -2.29 7.85 -13.79
C ARG A 196 -1.11 8.17 -12.87
N SER A 197 -1.05 7.50 -11.73
CA SER A 197 0.06 7.55 -10.78
C SER A 197 0.11 6.20 -10.08
N VAL A 198 1.29 5.60 -10.06
CA VAL A 198 1.57 4.35 -9.35
C VAL A 198 2.87 4.60 -8.63
N LEU A 199 2.81 4.67 -7.29
CA LEU A 199 3.93 4.93 -6.38
C LEU A 199 4.51 6.36 -6.49
#